data_AF-A0A7J7KEL0-F1
#
_entry.id   AF-A0A7J7KEL0-F1
#
_cell.length_a   1.000
_cell.length_b   1.000
_cell.length_c   1.000
_cell.angle_alpha   90.00
_cell.angle_beta   90.00
_cell.angle_gamma   90.00
#
_symmetry.space_group_name_H-M   'P 1'
#
loop_
_entity.id
_entity.type
_entity.pdbx_description
1 polymer ?
#
loop_
_entity_poly.entity_id
_entity_poly.type
_entity_poly.pdbx_seq_one_letter_code
_entity_poly.pdbx_strand_id
1 'polypeptide(L)'
;MLKMADDKADFKVGGKLIKDLRVKDLKEELERRGLPKTGSKTQLVTRLRSQLQLEKLQAQPAPDQLPDLNEGADTDNEFVKQYLEQRQLLFKAQKEARRKLEEEERLGQSQGQGT
;
A
#
# COMPACT_ATOMS: atom_id res chain seq x y z
N MET A 1 -3.97 -10.52 25.33
CA MET A 1 -4.42 -9.17 24.88
C MET A 1 -3.25 -8.51 24.18
N LEU A 2 -3.32 -8.34 22.86
CA LEU A 2 -2.23 -7.76 22.07
C LEU A 2 -2.21 -6.24 22.34
N LYS A 3 -1.33 -5.83 23.25
CA LYS A 3 -1.07 -4.43 23.58
C LYS A 3 -0.28 -3.87 22.39
N MET A 4 -0.97 -3.18 21.47
CA MET A 4 -0.32 -2.45 20.37
C MET A 4 0.46 -1.29 20.99
N ALA A 5 1.68 -1.61 21.37
CA ALA A 5 2.68 -0.69 21.87
C ALA A 5 3.22 0.13 20.70
N ASP A 6 3.43 1.41 20.99
CA ASP A 6 4.20 2.36 20.19
C ASP A 6 3.55 2.91 18.91
N ASP A 7 2.35 3.48 19.07
CA ASP A 7 1.87 4.49 18.14
C ASP A 7 2.61 5.84 18.36
N LYS A 8 3.93 5.88 18.20
CA LYS A 8 4.73 7.12 18.17
C LYS A 8 5.44 7.37 16.83
N ALA A 9 5.02 6.74 15.73
CA ALA A 9 5.37 7.22 14.41
C ALA A 9 4.85 8.66 14.23
N ASP A 10 5.78 9.61 14.24
CA ASP A 10 5.58 11.04 14.03
C ASP A 10 5.20 11.30 12.55
N PHE A 11 3.98 10.91 12.17
CA PHE A 11 3.45 11.21 10.85
C PHE A 11 3.22 12.72 10.72
N LYS A 12 3.73 13.30 9.63
CA LYS A 12 3.66 14.73 9.33
C LYS A 12 2.75 14.97 8.12
N VAL A 13 1.93 16.00 8.20
CA VAL A 13 1.12 16.53 7.10
C VAL A 13 1.49 18.00 6.95
N GLY A 14 1.97 18.40 5.76
CA GLY A 14 2.42 19.77 5.51
C GLY A 14 3.55 20.24 6.43
N GLY A 15 4.47 19.33 6.81
CA GLY A 15 5.59 19.63 7.71
C GLY A 15 5.26 19.67 9.21
N LYS A 16 3.98 19.57 9.60
CA LYS A 16 3.54 19.55 10.99
C LYS A 16 3.11 18.15 11.43
N LEU A 17 3.33 17.81 12.70
CA LEU A 17 2.91 16.53 13.26
C LEU A 17 1.38 16.49 13.39
N ILE A 18 0.77 15.34 13.09
CA ILE A 18 -0.70 15.19 13.14
C ILE A 18 -1.27 15.53 14.52
N LYS A 19 -0.56 15.18 15.61
CA LYS A 19 -0.98 15.48 16.99
C LYS A 19 -1.10 16.99 17.27
N ASP A 20 -0.29 17.79 16.57
CA ASP A 20 -0.18 19.25 16.73
C ASP A 20 -1.11 20.01 15.78
N LEU A 21 -1.78 19.33 14.85
CA LEU A 21 -2.77 19.94 13.96
C LEU A 21 -4.04 20.35 14.72
N ARG A 22 -4.67 21.43 14.25
CA ARG A 22 -5.97 21.84 14.78
C ARG A 22 -7.05 20.90 14.25
N VAL A 23 -8.18 20.84 14.96
CA VAL A 23 -9.33 20.01 14.54
C VAL A 23 -9.84 20.39 13.15
N LYS A 24 -9.72 21.67 12.77
CA LYS A 24 -10.05 22.16 11.43
C LYS A 24 -9.15 21.50 10.38
N ASP A 25 -7.83 21.64 10.54
CA ASP A 25 -6.82 21.06 9.64
C ASP A 25 -6.94 19.52 9.54
N LEU A 26 -7.23 18.84 10.67
CA LEU A 26 -7.46 17.39 10.68
C LEU A 26 -8.67 16.99 9.85
N LYS A 27 -9.77 17.76 9.93
CA LYS A 27 -10.98 17.50 9.14
C LYS A 27 -10.75 17.80 7.67
N GLU A 28 -10.03 18.88 7.35
CA GLU A 28 -9.67 19.23 5.97
C GLU A 28 -8.82 18.13 5.32
N GLU A 29 -7.81 17.60 6.02
CA GLU A 29 -6.99 16.52 5.49
C GLU A 29 -7.78 15.20 5.34
N LEU A 30 -8.70 14.90 6.27
CA LEU A 30 -9.60 13.75 6.15
C LEU A 30 -10.57 13.92 4.97
N GLU A 31 -11.14 15.11 4.77
CA GLU A 31 -12.06 15.41 3.65
C GLU A 31 -11.35 15.30 2.30
N ARG A 32 -10.11 15.82 2.20
CA ARG A 32 -9.27 15.69 1.01
C ARG A 32 -9.02 14.23 0.62
N ARG A 33 -9.07 13.32 1.59
CA ARG A 33 -8.87 11.87 1.42
C ARG A 33 -10.18 11.08 1.35
N GLY A 34 -11.34 11.76 1.38
CA GLY A 34 -12.65 11.11 1.38
C GLY A 34 -12.98 10.34 2.66
N LEU A 35 -12.31 10.66 3.77
CA LEU A 35 -12.51 10.00 5.06
C LEU A 35 -13.55 10.73 5.92
N PRO A 36 -14.24 10.01 6.82
CA PRO A 36 -15.23 10.60 7.70
C PRO A 36 -14.62 11.60 8.69
N LYS A 37 -15.18 12.82 8.68
CA LYS A 37 -14.82 13.99 9.51
C LYS A 37 -15.52 14.05 10.88
N THR A 38 -16.17 12.96 11.29
CA THR A 38 -16.92 12.84 12.55
C THR A 38 -16.05 12.21 13.64
N GLY A 39 -16.28 12.63 14.90
CA GLY A 39 -15.58 12.10 16.08
C GLY A 39 -14.78 13.16 16.85
N SER A 40 -14.15 12.71 17.95
CA SER A 40 -13.27 13.52 18.79
C SER A 40 -11.91 13.76 18.12
N LYS A 41 -11.14 14.76 18.58
CA LYS A 41 -9.80 15.05 18.04
C LYS A 41 -8.91 13.80 17.98
N THR A 42 -8.94 12.96 19.01
CA THR A 42 -8.17 11.70 19.05
C THR A 42 -8.61 10.72 17.97
N GLN A 43 -9.92 10.56 17.72
CA GLN A 43 -10.41 9.70 16.65
C GLN A 43 -9.99 10.22 15.26
N LEU A 44 -10.04 11.54 15.04
CA LEU A 44 -9.59 12.14 13.78
C LEU A 44 -8.08 11.92 13.56
N VAL A 45 -7.27 12.09 14.61
CA VAL A 45 -5.82 11.83 14.59
C VAL A 45 -5.52 10.36 14.25
N THR A 46 -6.16 9.42 14.96
CA THR A 46 -5.96 7.98 14.70
C THR A 46 -6.36 7.62 13.28
N ARG A 47 -7.51 8.10 12.80
CA ARG A 47 -7.99 7.81 11.44
C ARG A 47 -7.03 8.34 10.38
N LEU A 48 -6.60 9.59 10.50
CA LEU A 48 -5.69 10.20 9.54
C LEU A 48 -4.33 9.47 9.54
N ARG A 49 -3.86 9.09 10.72
CA ARG A 49 -2.64 8.30 10.88
C ARG A 49 -2.74 6.94 10.20
N SER A 50 -3.81 6.18 10.45
CA SER A 50 -4.01 4.87 9.83
C SER A 50 -4.04 4.99 8.31
N GLN A 51 -4.69 6.03 7.77
CA GLN A 51 -4.69 6.26 6.33
C GLN A 51 -3.30 6.56 5.77
N LEU A 52 -2.53 7.42 6.44
CA LEU A 52 -1.17 7.74 6.01
C LEU A 52 -0.24 6.53 6.08
N GLN A 53 -0.43 5.66 7.08
CA GLN A 53 0.31 4.42 7.17
C GLN A 53 -0.07 3.47 6.02
N LEU A 54 -1.37 3.36 5.71
CA LEU A 54 -1.86 2.57 4.58
C LEU A 54 -1.30 3.10 3.25
N GLU A 55 -1.34 4.41 3.03
CA GLU A 55 -0.74 5.03 1.84
C GLU A 55 0.76 4.77 1.77
N LYS A 56 1.51 4.84 2.87
CA LYS A 56 2.94 4.49 2.85
C LYS A 56 3.17 3.02 2.49
N LEU A 57 2.32 2.13 2.99
CA LEU A 57 2.37 0.71 2.67
C LEU A 57 1.98 0.44 1.21
N GLN A 58 1.08 1.23 0.64
CA GLN A 58 0.63 1.16 -0.75
C GLN A 58 1.53 1.91 -1.75
N ALA A 59 2.22 2.96 -1.30
CA ALA A 59 3.15 3.77 -2.08
C ALA A 59 4.58 3.22 -2.02
N GLN A 60 4.88 2.34 -1.06
CA GLN A 60 5.89 1.33 -1.34
C GLN A 60 5.42 0.57 -2.57
N PRO A 61 6.31 0.27 -3.53
CA PRO A 61 5.94 -0.53 -4.67
C PRO A 61 5.20 -1.73 -4.13
N ALA A 62 4.03 -2.02 -4.72
CA ALA A 62 3.30 -3.23 -4.38
C ALA A 62 4.31 -4.37 -4.23
N PRO A 63 4.05 -5.42 -3.43
CA PRO A 63 4.84 -6.65 -3.57
C PRO A 63 4.86 -7.15 -5.04
N ASP A 64 3.98 -6.58 -5.88
CA ASP A 64 3.87 -6.75 -7.31
C ASP A 64 4.63 -5.72 -8.21
N GLN A 65 5.39 -4.80 -7.64
CA GLN A 65 6.35 -3.97 -8.35
C GLN A 65 7.74 -4.40 -7.86
N LEU A 66 8.42 -5.19 -8.68
CA LEU A 66 9.87 -5.12 -8.67
C LEU A 66 10.23 -3.62 -8.75
N PRO A 67 11.13 -3.11 -7.89
CA PRO A 67 11.78 -1.86 -8.21
C PRO A 67 12.33 -2.03 -9.63
N ASP A 68 12.17 -1.01 -10.45
CA ASP A 68 12.69 -0.99 -11.81
C ASP A 68 14.22 -1.04 -11.72
N LEU A 69 14.78 -2.25 -11.53
CA LEU A 69 16.22 -2.50 -11.55
C LEU A 69 16.72 -2.49 -13.00
N ASN A 70 16.20 -1.59 -13.83
CA ASN A 70 16.92 -1.17 -15.00
C ASN A 70 18.18 -0.37 -14.63
N GLU A 71 18.37 0.00 -13.36
CA GLU A 71 19.62 0.52 -12.76
C GLU A 71 20.82 -0.47 -12.78
N GLY A 72 20.83 -1.44 -13.68
CA GLY A 72 21.94 -2.37 -13.88
C GLY A 72 21.98 -3.04 -15.26
N ALA A 73 21.21 -2.54 -16.23
CA ALA A 73 21.24 -3.07 -17.60
C ALA A 73 22.59 -2.84 -18.31
N ASP A 74 23.39 -1.88 -17.81
CA ASP A 74 24.77 -1.61 -18.24
C ASP A 74 25.81 -2.29 -17.33
N THR A 75 25.50 -3.47 -16.79
CA THR A 75 26.51 -4.28 -16.10
C THR A 75 27.16 -5.25 -17.09
N ASP A 76 28.47 -5.12 -17.32
CA ASP A 76 29.26 -6.05 -18.16
C ASP A 76 29.31 -7.50 -17.63
N ASN A 77 28.63 -7.77 -16.50
CA ASN A 77 28.65 -9.06 -15.84
C ASN A 77 27.43 -9.90 -16.23
N GLU A 78 27.63 -10.82 -17.17
CA GLU A 78 26.62 -11.75 -17.69
C GLU A 78 25.84 -12.51 -16.59
N PHE A 79 26.51 -12.86 -15.48
CA PHE A 79 25.89 -13.54 -14.35
C PHE A 79 24.83 -12.67 -13.66
N VAL A 80 25.14 -11.38 -13.51
CA VAL A 80 24.22 -10.40 -12.91
C VAL A 80 23.00 -10.26 -13.83
N LYS A 81 23.21 -10.14 -15.14
CA LYS A 81 22.11 -10.09 -16.13
C LYS A 81 21.19 -11.30 -16.05
N GLN A 82 21.76 -12.51 -16.06
CA GLN A 82 20.99 -13.75 -15.96
C GLN A 82 20.20 -13.84 -14.66
N TYR A 83 20.80 -13.45 -13.54
CA TYR A 83 20.13 -13.45 -12.23
C TYR A 83 18.95 -12.46 -12.19
N LEU A 84 19.12 -11.24 -12.73
CA LEU A 84 18.04 -10.26 -12.81
C LEU A 84 16.89 -10.76 -13.70
N GLU A 85 17.20 -11.34 -14.84
CA GLU A 85 16.20 -11.89 -15.76
C GLU A 85 15.39 -13.03 -15.11
N GLN A 86 16.06 -13.97 -14.44
CA GLN A 86 15.40 -15.04 -13.72
C GLN A 86 14.47 -14.49 -12.62
N ARG A 87 14.92 -13.49 -11.87
CA ARG A 87 14.10 -12.83 -10.85
C ARG A 87 12.87 -12.15 -11.45
N GLN A 88 13.03 -11.47 -12.59
CA GLN A 88 11.94 -10.84 -13.31
C GLN A 88 10.92 -11.86 -13.85
N LEU A 89 11.37 -13.00 -14.36
CA LEU A 89 10.51 -14.07 -14.86
C LEU A 89 9.67 -14.69 -13.75
N LEU A 90 10.29 -15.06 -12.63
CA LEU A 90 9.58 -15.60 -11.46
C LEU A 90 8.50 -14.65 -10.97
N PHE A 91 8.84 -13.37 -10.91
CA PHE A 91 7.94 -12.32 -10.50
C PHE A 91 6.74 -12.16 -11.46
N LYS A 92 6.99 -12.14 -12.79
CA LYS A 92 5.92 -12.12 -13.81
C LYS A 92 5.00 -13.35 -13.70
N ALA A 93 5.58 -14.54 -13.52
CA ALA A 93 4.81 -15.78 -13.38
C ALA A 93 3.90 -15.77 -12.15
N GLN A 94 4.41 -15.27 -11.01
CA GLN A 94 3.61 -15.12 -9.79
C GLN A 94 2.43 -14.17 -10.00
N LYS A 95 2.65 -13.03 -10.66
CA LYS A 95 1.60 -12.06 -10.99
C LYS A 95 0.54 -12.67 -11.91
N GLU A 96 0.95 -13.38 -12.95
CA GLU A 96 0.02 -14.03 -13.88
C GLU A 96 -0.79 -15.13 -13.19
N ALA A 97 -0.17 -15.96 -12.36
CA ALA A 97 -0.86 -17.00 -11.60
C ALA A 97 -1.92 -16.39 -10.66
N ARG A 98 -1.58 -15.30 -9.98
CA ARG A 98 -2.52 -14.56 -9.13
C ARG A 98 -3.69 -13.98 -9.92
N ARG A 99 -3.43 -13.43 -11.12
CA ARG A 99 -4.48 -12.90 -12.00
C ARG A 99 -5.42 -14.00 -12.50
N LYS A 100 -4.89 -15.17 -12.88
CA LYS A 100 -5.69 -16.32 -13.31
C LYS A 100 -6.58 -16.84 -12.19
N LEU A 101 -6.07 -16.92 -10.97
CA LEU A 101 -6.86 -17.30 -9.80
C LEU A 101 -8.00 -16.31 -9.55
N GLU A 102 -7.71 -15.00 -9.58
CA GLU A 102 -8.74 -13.97 -9.42
C GLU A 102 -9.81 -14.01 -10.53
N GLU A 103 -9.42 -14.30 -11.77
CA GLU A 103 -10.36 -14.45 -12.90
C GLU A 103 -11.23 -15.72 -12.75
N GLU A 104 -10.63 -16.82 -12.32
CA GLU A 104 -11.33 -18.09 -12.03
C GLU A 104 -12.31 -17.93 -10.85
N GLU A 105 -11.90 -17.24 -9.78
CA GLU A 105 -12.78 -16.91 -8.64
C GLU A 105 -13.95 -16.02 -9.07
N ARG A 106 -13.72 -15.04 -9.96
CA ARG A 106 -14.77 -14.16 -10.49
C ARG A 106 -15.75 -14.89 -11.41
N LEU A 107 -15.28 -15.84 -12.20
CA LEU A 107 -16.13 -16.67 -13.06
C LEU A 107 -16.93 -17.68 -12.24
N GLY A 108 -16.33 -18.30 -11.23
CA GLY A 108 -16.98 -19.25 -10.32
C GLY A 108 -18.15 -18.65 -9.53
N GLN A 109 -18.08 -17.37 -9.16
CA GLN A 109 -19.16 -16.68 -8.45
C GLN A 109 -20.37 -16.34 -9.35
N SER A 110 -20.21 -16.29 -10.67
CA SER A 110 -21.31 -16.03 -11.62
C SER A 110 -22.14 -17.27 -12.00
N GLN A 111 -21.66 -18.48 -11.70
CA GLN A 111 -22.35 -19.75 -12.02
C GLN A 111 -23.17 -20.30 -10.84
N GLY A 112 -23.24 -19.59 -9.71
CA GLY A 112 -23.88 -20.03 -8.46
C GLY A 112 -25.22 -19.38 -8.10
N GLN A 113 -25.90 -18.69 -9.02
CA GLN A 113 -27.28 -18.22 -8.81
C GLN A 113 -28.11 -18.55 -10.06
N GLY A 114 -28.68 -19.75 -10.11
CA GLY A 114 -29.56 -20.13 -11.21
C GLY A 114 -29.87 -21.61 -11.30
N THR A 115 -30.45 -22.18 -10.24
CA THR A 115 -31.56 -23.16 -10.26
C THR A 115 -32.06 -23.38 -8.85
#